data_AF-A0A520HPW6-F1
#
_entry.id   AF-A0A520HPW6-F1
#
_cell.length_a   1.000
_cell.length_b   1.000
_cell.length_c   1.000
_cell.angle_alpha   90.00
_cell.angle_beta   90.00
_cell.angle_gamma   90.00
#
_symmetry.space_group_name_H-M   'P 1'
#
loop_
_entity.id
_entity.type
_entity.pdbx_description
1 polymer ?
#
loop_
_entity_poly.entity_id
_entity_poly.type
_entity_poly.pdbx_seq_one_letter_code
_entity_poly.pdbx_strand_id
1 'polypeptide(L)'
;MAEAESGRIVDAIGHIERAVAAEPHGEYRAQLARLYTLVRRDGDAAAALRAAEARPPADALGRDTMGCVYARLGDHEAALPHFVVAVGLEPANDAFRYNLAATLSFLGRTEEAEAAIETIVARAPDDARAHHLLAGLRKQTAAHNHVGRLRAVHDRAAPGTDRLLTGYALAKELDDIGLADEALERLIAVNAAHRDRLAYDVARDEAIFAAVESAWSRIAAAPVDCAACDAPILVIGMPRTGTTLVDRILASHPDVESVGELQALPLAVKAAAATRSRTVLDAETILAAATRDLGGIGR
;
A
#
# COMPACT_ATOMS: atom_id res chain seq x y z
N MET A 1 -10.04 -2.35 19.72
CA MET A 1 -8.69 -2.84 19.36
C MET A 1 -8.71 -4.33 18.97
N ALA A 2 -9.22 -5.25 19.81
CA ALA A 2 -9.24 -6.69 19.53
C ALA A 2 -10.19 -7.17 18.40
N GLU A 3 -11.23 -6.41 18.04
CA GLU A 3 -12.19 -6.84 17.00
C GLU A 3 -11.77 -6.49 15.55
N ALA A 4 -10.80 -5.59 15.37
CA ALA A 4 -10.33 -5.15 14.06
C ALA A 4 -9.54 -6.25 13.32
N GLU A 5 -9.02 -7.25 14.04
CA GLU A 5 -8.30 -8.39 13.45
C GLU A 5 -9.22 -9.55 13.04
N SER A 6 -10.52 -9.49 13.38
CA SER A 6 -11.44 -10.64 13.29
C SER A 6 -12.50 -10.55 12.18
N GLY A 7 -12.31 -9.70 11.16
CA GLY A 7 -13.30 -9.54 10.08
C GLY A 7 -14.57 -8.79 10.48
N ARG A 8 -14.63 -8.22 11.70
CA ARG A 8 -15.68 -7.30 12.18
C ARG A 8 -15.26 -5.83 12.05
N ILE A 9 -14.59 -5.49 10.95
CA ILE A 9 -14.10 -4.12 10.74
C ILE A 9 -15.27 -3.13 10.64
N VAL A 10 -16.40 -3.54 10.07
CA VAL A 10 -17.62 -2.72 9.99
C VAL A 10 -18.19 -2.41 11.37
N ASP A 11 -18.30 -3.40 12.25
CA ASP A 11 -18.77 -3.18 13.63
C ASP A 11 -17.78 -2.30 14.40
N ALA A 12 -16.47 -2.51 14.20
CA ALA A 12 -15.43 -1.69 14.79
C ALA A 12 -15.54 -0.21 14.35
N ILE A 13 -15.85 0.04 13.08
CA ILE A 13 -16.14 1.39 12.55
C ILE A 13 -17.33 1.99 13.30
N GLY A 14 -18.47 1.29 13.37
CA GLY A 14 -19.65 1.78 14.07
C GLY A 14 -19.43 2.01 15.58
N HIS A 15 -18.54 1.24 16.22
CA HIS A 15 -18.14 1.46 17.61
C HIS A 15 -17.31 2.74 17.77
N ILE A 16 -16.31 2.95 16.91
CA ILE A 16 -15.45 4.13 17.02
C ILE A 16 -16.17 5.41 16.57
N GLU A 17 -17.11 5.35 15.62
CA GLU A 17 -17.94 6.48 15.23
C GLU A 17 -18.77 6.99 16.42
N ARG A 18 -19.39 6.08 17.18
CA ARG A 18 -20.10 6.43 18.42
C ARG A 18 -19.17 7.02 19.47
N ALA A 19 -17.95 6.48 19.60
CA ALA A 19 -16.95 7.03 20.52
C ALA A 19 -16.54 8.46 20.13
N VAL A 20 -16.30 8.73 18.84
CA VAL A 20 -15.98 10.06 18.31
C VAL A 20 -17.14 11.03 18.50
N ALA A 21 -18.39 10.57 18.34
CA ALA A 21 -19.59 11.39 18.55
C ALA A 21 -19.80 11.76 20.02
N ALA A 22 -19.50 10.85 20.95
CA ALA A 22 -19.58 11.10 22.39
C ALA A 22 -18.42 12.00 22.87
N GLU A 23 -17.21 11.70 22.41
CA GLU A 23 -16.00 12.42 22.79
C GLU A 23 -15.07 12.59 21.58
N PRO A 24 -14.94 13.81 21.03
CA PRO A 24 -14.15 14.08 19.83
C PRO A 24 -12.63 14.14 20.09
N HIS A 25 -12.06 13.10 20.70
CA HIS A 25 -10.63 12.98 20.96
C HIS A 25 -9.85 12.68 19.66
N GLY A 26 -8.64 13.24 19.55
CA GLY A 26 -7.75 13.02 18.41
C GLY A 26 -7.43 11.55 18.18
N GLU A 27 -7.22 10.79 19.26
CA GLU A 27 -6.93 9.35 19.22
C GLU A 27 -8.04 8.56 18.54
N TYR A 28 -9.31 8.80 18.91
CA TYR A 28 -10.45 8.11 18.32
C TYR A 28 -10.62 8.47 16.84
N ARG A 29 -10.36 9.73 16.48
CA ARG A 29 -10.41 10.19 15.08
C ARG A 29 -9.29 9.58 14.24
N ALA A 30 -8.08 9.48 14.78
CA ALA A 30 -6.95 8.81 14.11
C ALA A 30 -7.24 7.31 13.90
N GLN A 31 -7.80 6.63 14.90
CA GLN A 31 -8.20 5.22 14.76
C GLN A 31 -9.37 5.05 13.78
N LEU A 32 -10.35 5.96 13.77
CA LEU A 32 -11.42 5.95 12.78
C LEU A 32 -10.87 6.10 11.36
N ALA A 33 -9.96 7.05 11.14
CA ALA A 33 -9.30 7.24 9.85
C ALA A 33 -8.55 5.98 9.41
N ARG A 34 -7.80 5.35 10.33
CA ARG A 34 -7.14 4.05 10.08
C ARG A 34 -8.12 2.97 9.67
N LEU A 35 -9.23 2.80 10.37
CA LEU A 35 -10.25 1.80 10.02
C LEU A 35 -10.85 2.07 8.64
N TYR A 36 -11.09 3.33 8.28
CA TYR A 36 -11.53 3.69 6.93
C TYR A 36 -10.53 3.29 5.84
N THR A 37 -9.22 3.44 6.07
CA THR A 37 -8.20 2.98 5.09
C THR A 37 -8.14 1.45 4.95
N LEU A 38 -8.57 0.69 5.97
CA LEU A 38 -8.64 -0.77 5.88
C LEU A 38 -9.81 -1.23 5.02
N VAL A 39 -10.91 -0.46 5.00
CA VAL A 39 -12.09 -0.73 4.16
C VAL A 39 -12.09 0.07 2.85
N ARG A 40 -10.96 0.70 2.48
CA ARG A 40 -10.76 1.46 1.23
C ARG A 40 -11.74 2.64 1.06
N ARG A 41 -12.19 3.21 2.18
CA ARG A 41 -13.00 4.44 2.24
C ARG A 41 -12.06 5.65 2.39
N ASP A 42 -11.24 5.89 1.39
CA ASP A 42 -10.09 6.81 1.50
C ASP A 42 -10.52 8.27 1.70
N GLY A 43 -11.66 8.69 1.11
CA GLY A 43 -12.25 10.01 1.34
C GLY A 43 -12.71 10.23 2.79
N ASP A 44 -13.34 9.22 3.39
CA ASP A 44 -13.74 9.27 4.81
C ASP A 44 -12.53 9.23 5.74
N ALA A 45 -11.49 8.47 5.37
CA ALA A 45 -10.22 8.47 6.08
C ALA A 45 -9.59 9.88 6.09
N ALA A 46 -9.53 10.55 4.94
CA ALA A 46 -9.02 11.91 4.83
C ALA A 46 -9.83 12.91 5.67
N ALA A 47 -11.17 12.81 5.65
CA ALA A 47 -12.04 13.67 6.45
C ALA A 47 -11.82 13.46 7.97
N ALA A 48 -11.78 12.20 8.42
CA ALA A 48 -11.51 11.86 9.81
C ALA A 48 -10.12 12.33 10.28
N LEU A 49 -9.12 12.23 9.40
CA LEU A 49 -7.76 12.66 9.68
C LEU A 49 -7.65 14.19 9.80
N ARG A 50 -8.27 14.96 8.89
CA ARG A 50 -8.38 16.42 9.03
C ARG A 50 -9.08 16.84 10.33
N ALA A 51 -10.10 16.10 10.75
CA ALA A 51 -10.75 16.35 12.03
C ALA A 51 -9.85 16.01 13.24
N ALA A 52 -8.94 15.04 13.10
CA ALA A 52 -7.95 14.72 14.13
C ALA A 52 -6.94 15.86 14.30
N GLU A 53 -6.59 16.58 13.22
CA GLU A 53 -5.64 17.70 13.28
C GLU A 53 -6.09 18.88 14.16
N ALA A 54 -7.41 19.07 14.34
CA ALA A 54 -7.93 20.13 15.21
C ALA A 54 -7.52 19.92 16.68
N ARG A 55 -7.34 18.66 17.10
CA ARG A 55 -6.82 18.29 18.42
C ARG A 55 -6.09 16.95 18.28
N PRO A 56 -4.83 16.96 17.82
CA PRO A 56 -4.13 15.73 17.52
C PRO A 56 -3.91 14.88 18.78
N PRO A 57 -3.70 13.55 18.63
CA PRO A 57 -3.28 12.68 19.72
C PRO A 57 -2.04 13.21 20.45
N ALA A 58 -2.00 13.04 21.76
CA ALA A 58 -0.86 13.45 22.58
C ALA A 58 0.14 12.31 22.82
N ASP A 59 -0.27 11.07 22.55
CA ASP A 59 0.51 9.86 22.70
C ASP A 59 1.25 9.48 21.40
N ALA A 60 2.29 8.66 21.53
CA ALA A 60 3.14 8.25 20.41
C ALA A 60 2.39 7.39 19.39
N LEU A 61 1.54 6.47 19.85
CA LEU A 61 0.81 5.54 18.97
C LEU A 61 -0.24 6.26 18.13
N GLY A 62 -0.97 7.21 18.73
CA GLY A 62 -1.94 8.04 18.01
C GLY A 62 -1.26 8.88 16.93
N ARG A 63 -0.09 9.46 17.23
CA ARG A 63 0.73 10.20 16.25
C ARG A 63 1.24 9.29 15.13
N ASP A 64 1.83 8.15 15.45
CA ASP A 64 2.27 7.18 14.43
C ASP A 64 1.10 6.69 13.56
N THR A 65 -0.08 6.49 14.17
CA THR A 65 -1.31 6.13 13.45
C THR A 65 -1.68 7.22 12.45
N MET A 66 -1.68 8.50 12.84
CA MET A 66 -1.95 9.60 11.89
C MET A 66 -0.93 9.62 10.75
N GLY A 67 0.36 9.49 11.05
CA GLY A 67 1.41 9.42 10.04
C GLY A 67 1.19 8.27 9.05
N CYS A 68 0.86 7.08 9.56
CA CYS A 68 0.56 5.91 8.72
C CYS A 68 -0.63 6.14 7.80
N VAL A 69 -1.69 6.79 8.29
CA VAL A 69 -2.88 7.10 7.48
C VAL A 69 -2.53 8.14 6.41
N TYR A 70 -1.85 9.24 6.75
CA TYR A 70 -1.40 10.23 5.77
C TYR A 70 -0.53 9.61 4.67
N ALA A 71 0.47 8.82 5.04
CA ALA A 71 1.35 8.12 4.10
C ALA A 71 0.56 7.15 3.19
N ARG A 72 -0.46 6.47 3.74
CA ARG A 72 -1.32 5.56 2.95
C ARG A 72 -2.24 6.30 1.99
N LEU A 73 -2.62 7.54 2.32
CA LEU A 73 -3.35 8.45 1.43
C LEU A 73 -2.42 9.18 0.43
N GLY A 74 -1.12 8.90 0.46
CA GLY A 74 -0.12 9.49 -0.44
C GLY A 74 0.42 10.86 -0.01
N ASP A 75 -0.05 11.41 1.10
CA ASP A 75 0.41 12.69 1.63
C ASP A 75 1.57 12.50 2.61
N HIS A 76 2.74 12.20 2.07
CA HIS A 76 3.95 11.95 2.86
C HIS A 76 4.48 13.21 3.55
N GLU A 77 4.20 14.39 3.00
CA GLU A 77 4.58 15.67 3.61
C GLU A 77 3.82 15.90 4.91
N ALA A 78 2.50 15.66 4.92
CA ALA A 78 1.70 15.73 6.13
C ALA A 78 1.98 14.58 7.12
N ALA A 79 2.39 13.41 6.63
CA ALA A 79 2.73 12.26 7.49
C ALA A 79 3.97 12.52 8.37
N LEU A 80 4.99 13.14 7.80
CA LEU A 80 6.30 13.34 8.40
C LEU A 80 6.29 13.96 9.82
N PRO A 81 5.64 15.12 10.08
CA PRO A 81 5.66 15.72 11.42
C PRO A 81 5.06 14.80 12.49
N HIS A 82 4.08 13.96 12.16
CA HIS A 82 3.51 13.02 13.11
C HIS A 82 4.47 11.89 13.47
N PHE A 83 5.21 11.35 12.50
CA PHE A 83 6.25 10.37 12.78
C PHE A 83 7.40 10.95 13.60
N VAL A 84 7.79 12.21 13.36
CA VAL A 84 8.80 12.90 14.17
C VAL A 84 8.35 12.99 15.63
N VAL A 85 7.09 13.39 15.87
CA VAL A 85 6.54 13.45 17.24
C VAL A 85 6.46 12.06 17.87
N ALA A 86 5.99 11.04 17.15
CA ALA A 86 5.91 9.68 17.66
C ALA A 86 7.27 9.13 18.10
N VAL A 87 8.31 9.31 17.28
CA VAL A 87 9.69 8.92 17.62
C VAL A 87 10.26 9.75 18.77
N GLY A 88 9.91 11.03 18.86
CA GLY A 88 10.31 11.89 19.99
C GLY A 88 9.70 11.46 21.32
N LEU A 89 8.44 11.01 21.31
CA LEU A 89 7.74 10.50 22.50
C LEU A 89 8.23 9.10 22.91
N GLU A 90 8.50 8.22 21.95
CA GLU A 90 9.01 6.87 22.19
C GLU A 90 10.29 6.57 21.38
N PRO A 91 11.45 7.11 21.78
CA PRO A 91 12.70 6.92 21.05
C PRO A 91 13.20 5.47 21.04
N ALA A 92 12.72 4.61 21.95
CA ALA A 92 13.09 3.20 21.95
C ALA A 92 12.26 2.34 20.97
N ASN A 93 11.24 2.90 20.32
CA ASN A 93 10.34 2.16 19.46
C ASN A 93 10.82 2.15 18.00
N ASP A 94 11.42 1.04 17.56
CA ASP A 94 11.98 0.93 16.21
C ASP A 94 10.93 0.81 15.11
N ALA A 95 9.68 0.45 15.45
CA ALA A 95 8.59 0.46 14.48
C ALA A 95 8.24 1.90 14.04
N PHE A 96 8.15 2.83 15.01
CA PHE A 96 7.91 4.24 14.71
C PHE A 96 9.09 4.87 13.95
N ARG A 97 10.32 4.51 14.34
CA ARG A 97 11.54 4.94 13.63
C ARG A 97 11.58 4.44 12.19
N TYR A 98 11.15 3.20 11.95
CA TYR A 98 11.07 2.64 10.60
C TYR A 98 10.06 3.41 9.74
N ASN A 99 8.87 3.73 10.29
CA ASN A 99 7.86 4.51 9.57
C ASN A 99 8.36 5.93 9.23
N LEU A 100 9.07 6.57 10.16
CA LEU A 100 9.74 7.85 9.92
C LEU A 100 10.74 7.73 8.76
N ALA A 101 11.63 6.73 8.80
CA ALA A 101 12.65 6.55 7.78
C ALA A 101 12.07 6.22 6.40
N ALA A 102 11.03 5.38 6.33
CA ALA A 102 10.33 5.09 5.08
C ALA A 102 9.70 6.35 4.47
N THR A 103 9.12 7.21 5.32
CA THR A 103 8.55 8.50 4.89
C THR A 103 9.62 9.48 4.42
N LEU A 104 10.74 9.57 5.15
CA LEU A 104 11.90 10.38 4.74
C LEU A 104 12.46 9.92 3.38
N SER A 105 12.55 8.60 3.16
CA SER A 105 12.96 8.02 1.88
C SER A 105 12.01 8.41 0.75
N PHE A 106 10.69 8.34 0.97
CA PHE A 106 9.71 8.75 -0.04
C PHE A 106 9.85 10.24 -0.40
N LEU A 107 10.14 11.09 0.58
CA LEU A 107 10.36 12.52 0.39
C LEU A 107 11.76 12.85 -0.18
N GLY A 108 12.58 11.85 -0.50
CA GLY A 108 13.95 12.05 -1.02
C GLY A 108 14.96 12.54 0.02
N ARG A 109 14.59 12.60 1.31
CA ARG A 109 15.47 12.98 2.44
C ARG A 109 16.37 11.83 2.84
N THR A 110 17.25 11.46 1.91
CA THR A 110 17.98 10.19 1.89
C THR A 110 18.95 10.04 3.06
N GLU A 111 19.66 11.11 3.43
CA GLU A 111 20.64 11.12 4.52
C GLU A 111 19.95 10.92 5.88
N GLU A 112 18.79 11.54 6.07
CA GLU A 112 18.02 11.42 7.32
C GLU A 112 17.36 10.05 7.45
N ALA A 113 16.86 9.50 6.33
CA ALA A 113 16.36 8.14 6.28
C ALA A 113 17.46 7.13 6.63
N GLU A 114 18.66 7.29 6.08
CA GLU A 114 19.82 6.44 6.38
C GLU A 114 20.20 6.49 7.86
N ALA A 115 20.32 7.69 8.45
CA ALA A 115 20.63 7.84 9.88
C ALA A 115 19.59 7.17 10.78
N ALA A 116 18.30 7.29 10.43
CA ALA A 116 17.22 6.65 11.16
C ALA A 116 17.29 5.11 11.04
N ILE A 117 17.57 4.56 9.85
CA ILE A 117 17.69 3.11 9.65
C ILE A 117 18.95 2.53 10.30
N GLU A 118 20.09 3.20 10.20
CA GLU A 118 21.32 2.73 10.86
C GLU A 118 21.17 2.67 12.39
N THR A 119 20.33 3.54 12.97
CA THR A 119 19.96 3.42 14.39
C THR A 119 19.19 2.13 14.70
N ILE A 120 18.29 1.71 13.81
CA ILE A 120 17.58 0.43 13.95
C ILE A 120 18.56 -0.73 13.81
N VAL A 121 19.41 -0.72 12.77
CA VAL A 121 20.39 -1.78 12.51
C VAL A 121 21.39 -1.91 13.67
N ALA A 122 21.80 -0.81 14.30
CA ALA A 122 22.67 -0.86 15.47
C ALA A 122 22.05 -1.59 16.67
N ARG A 123 20.72 -1.54 16.84
CA ARG A 123 19.99 -2.19 17.93
C ARG A 123 19.51 -3.60 17.59
N ALA A 124 19.11 -3.80 16.34
CA ALA A 124 18.64 -5.06 15.78
C ALA A 124 19.42 -5.38 14.50
N PRO A 125 20.64 -5.93 14.62
CA PRO A 125 21.52 -6.18 13.47
C PRO A 125 20.92 -7.09 12.40
N ASP A 126 19.94 -7.92 12.76
CA ASP A 126 19.27 -8.87 11.88
C ASP A 126 17.90 -8.37 11.36
N ASP A 127 17.51 -7.11 11.58
CA ASP A 127 16.24 -6.59 11.05
C ASP A 127 16.26 -6.52 9.52
N ALA A 128 15.60 -7.49 8.88
CA ALA A 128 15.55 -7.65 7.44
C ALA A 128 14.86 -6.47 6.72
N ARG A 129 13.89 -5.81 7.35
CA ARG A 129 13.18 -4.66 6.75
C ARG A 129 14.09 -3.45 6.72
N ALA A 130 14.83 -3.20 7.80
CA ALA A 130 15.81 -2.13 7.90
C ALA A 130 16.88 -2.27 6.81
N HIS A 131 17.47 -3.45 6.66
CA HIS A 131 18.46 -3.73 5.61
C HIS A 131 17.89 -3.55 4.19
N HIS A 132 16.66 -4.01 3.95
CA HIS A 132 16.02 -3.85 2.64
C HIS A 132 15.76 -2.38 2.30
N LEU A 133 15.26 -1.59 3.24
CA LEU A 133 15.05 -0.16 3.02
C LEU A 133 16.39 0.56 2.80
N LEU A 134 17.41 0.27 3.62
CA LEU A 134 18.73 0.87 3.51
C LEU A 134 19.39 0.63 2.15
N ALA A 135 19.36 -0.62 1.66
CA ALA A 135 19.87 -0.97 0.34
C ALA A 135 19.19 -0.15 -0.76
N GLY A 136 17.88 0.15 -0.61
CA GLY A 136 17.08 0.91 -1.56
C GLY A 136 17.24 2.44 -1.52
N LEU A 137 17.83 3.01 -0.46
CA LEU A 137 17.91 4.47 -0.28
C LEU A 137 18.71 5.18 -1.38
N ARG A 138 19.77 4.53 -1.89
CA ARG A 138 20.62 5.06 -2.97
C ARG A 138 21.29 3.94 -3.74
N LYS A 139 21.89 4.29 -4.88
CA LYS A 139 22.82 3.40 -5.57
C LYS A 139 24.10 3.23 -4.76
N GLN A 140 24.47 2.00 -4.45
CA GLN A 140 25.67 1.70 -3.68
C GLN A 140 26.91 1.74 -4.57
N THR A 141 28.09 1.85 -3.94
CA THR A 141 29.38 1.86 -4.65
C THR A 141 30.31 0.82 -4.04
N ALA A 142 31.35 0.44 -4.78
CA ALA A 142 32.38 -0.46 -4.25
C ALA A 142 33.00 0.06 -2.93
N ALA A 143 33.07 1.38 -2.74
CA ALA A 143 33.61 2.01 -1.52
C ALA A 143 32.59 2.19 -0.39
N HIS A 144 31.29 2.23 -0.71
CA HIS A 144 30.21 2.45 0.24
C HIS A 144 29.04 1.53 -0.10
N ASN A 145 29.00 0.38 0.57
CA ASN A 145 27.97 -0.64 0.46
C ASN A 145 27.93 -1.46 1.76
N HIS A 146 26.94 -2.34 1.85
CA HIS A 146 26.69 -3.18 3.00
C HIS A 146 26.73 -4.67 2.64
N VAL A 147 27.26 -5.06 1.47
CA VAL A 147 27.25 -6.44 0.97
C VAL A 147 27.79 -7.43 2.00
N GLY A 148 28.90 -7.11 2.67
CA GLY A 148 29.47 -7.97 3.72
C GLY A 148 28.51 -8.21 4.89
N ARG A 149 27.85 -7.16 5.38
CA ARG A 149 26.83 -7.24 6.44
C ARG A 149 25.58 -7.97 5.95
N LEU A 150 25.10 -7.65 4.75
CA LEU A 150 23.91 -8.25 4.14
C LEU A 150 24.07 -9.76 3.93
N ARG A 151 25.24 -10.24 3.52
CA ARG A 151 25.54 -11.68 3.45
C ARG A 151 25.34 -12.35 4.80
N ALA A 152 26.00 -11.82 5.83
CA ALA A 152 25.95 -12.40 7.16
C ALA A 152 24.52 -12.42 7.73
N VAL A 153 23.74 -11.36 7.49
CA VAL A 153 22.33 -11.29 7.92
C VAL A 153 21.45 -12.23 7.10
N HIS A 154 21.63 -12.30 5.77
CA HIS A 154 20.89 -13.20 4.90
C HIS A 154 21.09 -14.68 5.27
N ASP A 155 22.32 -15.07 5.57
CA ASP A 155 22.67 -16.43 5.96
C ASP A 155 22.00 -16.84 7.28
N ARG A 156 21.86 -15.89 8.23
CA ARG A 156 21.15 -16.09 9.50
C ARG A 156 19.63 -15.96 9.39
N ALA A 157 19.12 -15.25 8.38
CA ALA A 157 17.71 -14.93 8.26
C ALA A 157 16.85 -16.20 8.19
N ALA A 158 15.77 -16.23 8.99
CA ALA A 158 14.84 -17.35 8.99
C ALA A 158 14.18 -17.53 7.60
N PRO A 159 13.87 -18.78 7.18
CA PRO A 159 13.05 -19.01 6.00
C PRO A 159 11.74 -18.24 6.12
N GLY A 160 11.42 -17.44 5.12
CA GLY A 160 10.27 -16.55 5.23
C GLY A 160 10.51 -15.20 4.58
N THR A 161 9.77 -14.20 5.05
CA THR A 161 9.85 -12.81 4.57
C THR A 161 11.24 -12.23 4.79
N ASP A 162 11.90 -12.53 5.89
CA ASP A 162 13.23 -11.98 6.21
C ASP A 162 14.29 -12.43 5.21
N ARG A 163 14.29 -13.72 4.83
CA ARG A 163 15.18 -14.24 3.79
C ARG A 163 14.90 -13.66 2.41
N LEU A 164 13.64 -13.34 2.10
CA LEU A 164 13.28 -12.65 0.86
C LEU A 164 13.81 -11.21 0.85
N LEU A 165 13.52 -10.44 1.90
CA LEU A 165 13.93 -9.03 2.01
C LEU A 165 15.45 -8.87 1.98
N THR A 166 16.18 -9.65 2.78
CA THR A 166 17.64 -9.63 2.80
C THR A 166 18.25 -10.13 1.49
N GLY A 167 17.61 -11.10 0.84
CA GLY A 167 18.04 -11.63 -0.46
C GLY A 167 17.90 -10.62 -1.59
N TYR A 168 16.78 -9.89 -1.64
CA TYR A 168 16.59 -8.80 -2.61
C TYR A 168 17.53 -7.62 -2.34
N ALA A 169 17.73 -7.26 -1.07
CA ALA A 169 18.69 -6.23 -0.68
C ALA A 169 20.11 -6.59 -1.14
N LEU A 170 20.54 -7.83 -0.88
CA LEU A 170 21.86 -8.32 -1.29
C LEU A 170 22.02 -8.35 -2.80
N ALA A 171 21.04 -8.88 -3.54
CA ALA A 171 21.09 -8.90 -5.00
C ALA A 171 21.20 -7.49 -5.59
N LYS A 172 20.42 -6.53 -5.05
CA LYS A 172 20.44 -5.14 -5.47
C LYS A 172 21.79 -4.46 -5.21
N GLU A 173 22.40 -4.67 -4.05
CA GLU A 173 23.72 -4.09 -3.77
C GLU A 173 24.85 -4.75 -4.58
N LEU A 174 24.78 -6.06 -4.81
CA LEU A 174 25.74 -6.76 -5.68
C LEU A 174 25.72 -6.20 -7.11
N ASP A 175 24.53 -5.97 -7.66
CA ASP A 175 24.35 -5.36 -8.97
C ASP A 175 24.94 -3.93 -9.02
N ASP A 176 24.63 -3.12 -8.00
CA ASP A 176 25.14 -1.75 -7.89
C ASP A 176 26.68 -1.65 -7.91
N ILE A 177 27.36 -2.61 -7.26
CA ILE A 177 28.83 -2.64 -7.21
C ILE A 177 29.48 -3.41 -8.36
N GLY A 178 28.69 -3.85 -9.36
CA GLY A 178 29.19 -4.48 -10.59
C GLY A 178 29.42 -5.99 -10.51
N LEU A 179 28.90 -6.67 -9.48
CA LEU A 179 28.96 -8.13 -9.34
C LEU A 179 27.67 -8.77 -9.91
N ALA A 180 27.41 -8.51 -11.20
CA ALA A 180 26.15 -8.85 -11.86
C ALA A 180 25.82 -10.36 -11.86
N ASP A 181 26.82 -11.22 -12.08
CA ASP A 181 26.61 -12.67 -12.10
C ASP A 181 26.12 -13.18 -10.74
N GLU A 182 26.76 -12.72 -9.66
CA GLU A 182 26.37 -13.10 -8.31
C GLU A 182 25.02 -12.50 -7.89
N ALA A 183 24.74 -11.27 -8.31
CA ALA A 183 23.44 -10.65 -8.14
C ALA A 183 22.32 -11.49 -8.79
N LEU A 184 22.54 -11.94 -10.02
CA LEU A 184 21.60 -12.77 -10.77
C LEU A 184 21.41 -14.13 -10.12
N GLU A 185 22.49 -14.82 -9.75
CA GLU A 185 22.41 -16.10 -9.03
C GLU A 185 21.59 -15.97 -7.75
N ARG A 186 21.81 -14.89 -6.99
CA ARG A 186 21.08 -14.65 -5.75
C ARG A 186 19.61 -14.36 -6.01
N LEU A 187 19.30 -13.54 -7.03
CA LEU A 187 17.93 -13.22 -7.41
C LEU A 187 17.17 -14.46 -7.89
N ILE A 188 17.80 -15.35 -8.65
CA ILE A 188 17.21 -16.63 -9.08
C ILE A 188 16.86 -17.49 -7.86
N ALA A 189 17.80 -17.64 -6.91
CA ALA A 189 17.57 -18.44 -5.71
C ALA A 189 16.44 -17.88 -4.83
N VAL A 190 16.41 -16.55 -4.63
CA VAL A 190 15.36 -15.87 -3.84
C VAL A 190 14.00 -15.99 -4.52
N ASN A 191 13.92 -15.79 -5.84
CA ASN A 191 12.66 -15.88 -6.59
C ASN A 191 12.13 -17.31 -6.68
N ALA A 192 13.01 -18.32 -6.77
CA ALA A 192 12.60 -19.72 -6.70
C ALA A 192 11.94 -20.02 -5.35
N ALA A 193 12.60 -19.65 -4.24
CA ALA A 193 12.03 -19.82 -2.90
C ALA A 193 10.77 -18.98 -2.67
N HIS A 194 10.66 -17.81 -3.29
CA HIS A 194 9.43 -17.01 -3.24
C HIS A 194 8.29 -17.69 -3.98
N ARG A 195 8.55 -18.20 -5.19
CA ARG A 195 7.58 -18.89 -6.03
C ARG A 195 6.97 -20.10 -5.32
N ASP A 196 7.76 -20.87 -4.58
CA ASP A 196 7.27 -22.02 -3.82
C ASP A 196 6.22 -21.66 -2.75
N ARG A 197 6.14 -20.37 -2.38
CA ARG A 197 5.18 -19.85 -1.39
C ARG A 197 3.96 -19.19 -2.04
N LEU A 198 3.98 -18.96 -3.36
CA LEU A 198 2.87 -18.35 -4.08
C LEU A 198 1.80 -19.41 -4.37
N ALA A 199 0.58 -19.17 -3.91
CA ALA A 199 -0.60 -19.98 -4.24
C ALA A 199 -1.19 -19.58 -5.61
N TYR A 200 -0.34 -19.43 -6.63
CA TYR A 200 -0.74 -19.13 -7.99
C TYR A 200 -1.43 -20.34 -8.63
N ASP A 201 -2.50 -20.09 -9.35
CA ASP A 201 -3.31 -21.12 -10.00
C ASP A 201 -3.91 -20.54 -11.28
N VAL A 202 -3.37 -20.98 -12.43
CA VAL A 202 -3.78 -20.51 -13.75
C VAL A 202 -5.26 -20.75 -14.03
N ALA A 203 -5.85 -21.80 -13.44
CA ALA A 203 -7.26 -22.10 -13.62
C ALA A 203 -8.17 -21.00 -13.04
N ARG A 204 -7.71 -20.27 -12.02
CA ARG A 204 -8.46 -19.11 -11.49
C ARG A 204 -8.48 -17.96 -12.48
N ASP A 205 -7.34 -17.69 -13.13
CA ASP A 205 -7.25 -16.64 -14.15
C ASP A 205 -8.13 -17.00 -15.36
N GLU A 206 -8.02 -18.24 -15.86
CA GLU A 206 -8.85 -18.75 -16.96
C GLU A 206 -10.35 -18.65 -16.65
N ALA A 207 -10.77 -18.97 -15.42
CA ALA A 207 -12.16 -18.84 -14.99
C ALA A 207 -12.63 -17.38 -14.99
N ILE A 208 -11.76 -16.42 -14.63
CA ILE A 208 -12.07 -14.99 -14.72
C ILE A 208 -12.30 -14.58 -16.17
N PHE A 209 -11.42 -14.96 -17.10
CA PHE A 209 -11.58 -14.63 -18.52
C PHE A 209 -12.84 -15.27 -19.12
N ALA A 210 -13.11 -16.55 -18.82
CA ALA A 210 -14.34 -17.21 -19.26
C ALA A 210 -15.60 -16.53 -18.71
N ALA A 211 -15.56 -16.06 -17.46
CA ALA A 211 -16.66 -15.29 -16.87
C ALA A 211 -16.89 -13.97 -17.60
N VAL A 212 -15.82 -13.21 -17.91
CA VAL A 212 -15.91 -11.97 -18.70
C VAL A 212 -16.52 -12.23 -20.08
N GLU A 213 -16.01 -13.21 -20.81
CA GLU A 213 -16.50 -13.56 -22.15
C GLU A 213 -17.98 -13.96 -22.14
N SER A 214 -18.38 -14.82 -21.19
CA SER A 214 -19.76 -15.28 -21.07
C SER A 214 -20.74 -14.17 -20.63
N ALA A 215 -20.27 -13.19 -19.85
CA ALA A 215 -21.05 -12.05 -19.38
C ALA A 215 -21.13 -10.92 -20.41
N TRP A 216 -20.23 -10.89 -21.39
CA TRP A 216 -20.03 -9.76 -22.30
C TRP A 216 -21.30 -9.30 -23.00
N SER A 217 -22.11 -10.23 -23.52
CA SER A 217 -23.35 -9.89 -24.23
C SER A 217 -24.35 -9.09 -23.38
N ARG A 218 -24.41 -9.36 -22.07
CA ARG A 218 -25.26 -8.62 -21.13
C ARG A 218 -24.69 -7.24 -20.84
N ILE A 219 -23.38 -7.17 -20.58
CA ILE A 219 -22.67 -5.92 -20.28
C ILE A 219 -22.73 -4.97 -21.49
N ALA A 220 -22.51 -5.49 -22.70
CA ALA A 220 -22.56 -4.71 -23.94
C ALA A 220 -23.97 -4.21 -24.28
N ALA A 221 -25.01 -4.88 -23.78
CA ALA A 221 -26.41 -4.47 -23.94
C ALA A 221 -26.91 -3.55 -22.81
N ALA A 222 -26.06 -3.23 -21.82
CA ALA A 222 -26.44 -2.36 -20.71
C ALA A 222 -26.78 -0.96 -21.22
N PRO A 223 -27.84 -0.32 -20.69
CA PRO A 223 -28.21 1.02 -21.10
C PRO A 223 -27.08 1.99 -20.76
N VAL A 224 -26.69 2.80 -21.75
CA VAL A 224 -25.73 3.90 -21.59
C VAL A 224 -26.54 5.19 -21.60
N ASP A 225 -26.56 5.91 -20.48
CA ASP A 225 -27.06 7.27 -20.41
C ASP A 225 -25.99 8.27 -20.85
N CYS A 226 -26.41 9.51 -21.15
CA CYS A 226 -25.44 10.56 -21.45
C CYS A 226 -24.56 10.80 -20.23
N ALA A 227 -23.24 10.77 -20.42
CA ALA A 227 -22.29 11.11 -19.37
C ALA A 227 -22.61 12.50 -18.79
N ALA A 228 -22.54 12.63 -17.48
CA ALA A 228 -22.60 13.93 -16.81
C ALA A 228 -21.46 14.83 -17.33
N CYS A 229 -21.60 16.15 -17.14
CA CYS A 229 -20.55 17.11 -17.50
C CYS A 229 -19.21 16.80 -16.81
N ASP A 230 -19.29 16.24 -15.61
CA ASP A 230 -18.14 15.75 -14.84
C ASP A 230 -18.17 14.22 -14.86
N ALA A 231 -17.21 13.60 -15.54
CA ALA A 231 -17.15 12.15 -15.72
C ALA A 231 -15.72 11.60 -15.60
N PRO A 232 -15.54 10.38 -15.08
CA PRO A 232 -14.22 9.76 -15.01
C PRO A 232 -13.70 9.38 -16.40
N ILE A 233 -12.44 9.69 -16.68
CA ILE A 233 -11.73 9.19 -17.86
C ILE A 233 -10.96 7.92 -17.48
N LEU A 234 -11.31 6.79 -18.08
CA LEU A 234 -10.63 5.51 -17.84
C LEU A 234 -9.52 5.29 -18.87
N VAL A 235 -8.27 5.21 -18.42
CA VAL A 235 -7.12 4.82 -19.25
C VAL A 235 -6.86 3.32 -19.07
N ILE A 236 -7.14 2.52 -20.11
CA ILE A 236 -7.00 1.06 -20.07
C ILE A 236 -5.78 0.63 -20.89
N GLY A 237 -4.92 -0.19 -20.32
CA GLY A 237 -3.74 -0.74 -20.98
C GLY A 237 -3.08 -1.83 -20.14
N MET A 238 -2.12 -2.54 -20.73
CA MET A 238 -1.33 -3.52 -19.97
C MET A 238 -0.29 -2.77 -19.09
N PRO A 239 0.20 -3.40 -18.01
CA PRO A 239 1.28 -2.82 -17.23
C PRO A 239 2.45 -2.40 -18.12
N ARG A 240 2.97 -1.19 -17.90
CA ARG A 240 4.12 -0.61 -18.63
C ARG A 240 3.88 -0.25 -20.10
N THR A 241 2.63 -0.14 -20.57
CA THR A 241 2.31 0.33 -21.95
C THR A 241 2.10 1.83 -22.08
N GLY A 242 2.59 2.63 -21.12
CA GLY A 242 2.50 4.10 -21.18
C GLY A 242 1.18 4.70 -20.71
N THR A 243 0.35 3.97 -19.97
CA THR A 243 -0.92 4.49 -19.39
C THR A 243 -0.69 5.74 -18.53
N THR A 244 0.38 5.75 -17.71
CA THR A 244 0.78 6.93 -16.91
C THR A 244 1.18 8.13 -17.77
N LEU A 245 1.73 7.89 -18.97
CA LEU A 245 2.06 8.99 -19.89
C LEU A 245 0.79 9.60 -20.47
N VAL A 246 -0.17 8.75 -20.88
CA VAL A 246 -1.48 9.19 -21.36
C VAL A 246 -2.22 9.98 -20.29
N ASP A 247 -2.24 9.48 -19.05
CA ASP A 247 -2.81 10.18 -17.89
C ASP A 247 -2.23 11.59 -17.71
N ARG A 248 -0.89 11.75 -17.75
CA ARG A 248 -0.25 13.07 -17.69
C ARG A 248 -0.59 13.99 -18.86
N ILE A 249 -0.73 13.44 -20.07
CA ILE A 249 -1.13 14.23 -21.25
C ILE A 249 -2.54 14.77 -21.05
N LEU A 250 -3.48 13.95 -20.56
CA LEU A 250 -4.86 14.36 -20.30
C LEU A 250 -4.93 15.40 -19.17
N ALA A 251 -4.20 15.18 -18.07
CA ALA A 251 -4.14 16.09 -16.93
C ALA A 251 -3.44 17.43 -17.22
N SER A 252 -2.95 17.66 -18.45
CA SER A 252 -2.50 18.99 -18.88
C SER A 252 -3.66 19.94 -19.22
N HIS A 253 -4.88 19.41 -19.37
CA HIS A 253 -6.08 20.21 -19.59
C HIS A 253 -6.63 20.74 -18.26
N PRO A 254 -7.06 22.02 -18.16
CA PRO A 254 -7.49 22.63 -16.89
C PRO A 254 -8.69 21.95 -16.24
N ASP A 255 -9.56 21.32 -17.04
CA ASP A 255 -10.75 20.62 -16.56
C ASP A 255 -10.51 19.11 -16.29
N VAL A 256 -9.25 18.65 -16.33
CA VAL A 256 -8.90 17.24 -16.13
C VAL A 256 -7.89 17.11 -15.01
N GLU A 257 -8.27 16.38 -13.97
CA GLU A 257 -7.39 16.04 -12.84
C GLU A 257 -7.00 14.56 -12.90
N SER A 258 -5.71 14.27 -12.76
CA SER A 258 -5.24 12.89 -12.59
C SER A 258 -5.49 12.43 -11.15
N VAL A 259 -6.16 11.29 -11.02
CA VAL A 259 -6.41 10.61 -9.74
C VAL A 259 -5.58 9.32 -9.57
N GLY A 260 -4.67 9.04 -10.51
CA GLY A 260 -3.78 7.87 -10.49
C GLY A 260 -4.49 6.52 -10.65
N GLU A 261 -3.86 5.46 -10.14
CA GLU A 261 -4.33 4.06 -10.30
C GLU A 261 -5.28 3.64 -9.15
N LEU A 262 -6.48 4.21 -9.14
CA LEU A 262 -7.49 3.89 -8.14
C LEU A 262 -8.06 2.47 -8.30
N GLN A 263 -8.35 1.82 -7.17
CA GLN A 263 -9.12 0.57 -7.13
C GLN A 263 -10.63 0.80 -7.04
N ALA A 264 -11.09 2.03 -7.28
CA ALA A 264 -12.49 2.43 -7.10
C ALA A 264 -13.45 1.58 -7.96
N LEU A 265 -13.15 1.42 -9.26
CA LEU A 265 -14.00 0.65 -10.17
C LEU A 265 -14.09 -0.84 -9.80
N PRO A 266 -12.98 -1.58 -9.59
CA PRO A 266 -13.06 -2.96 -9.09
C PRO A 266 -13.84 -3.10 -7.78
N LEU A 267 -13.70 -2.15 -6.85
CA LEU A 267 -14.43 -2.16 -5.58
C LEU A 267 -15.93 -1.85 -5.76
N ALA A 268 -16.29 -0.93 -6.65
CA ALA A 268 -17.68 -0.64 -6.99
C ALA A 268 -18.36 -1.86 -7.64
N VAL A 269 -17.67 -2.53 -8.55
CA VAL A 269 -18.12 -3.81 -9.14
C VAL A 269 -18.33 -4.86 -8.05
N LYS A 270 -17.38 -5.00 -7.12
CA LYS A 270 -17.49 -5.94 -5.99
C LYS A 270 -18.68 -5.63 -5.09
N ALA A 271 -18.89 -4.37 -4.76
CA ALA A 271 -19.99 -3.92 -3.92
C ALA A 271 -21.35 -4.19 -4.59
N ALA A 272 -21.49 -3.84 -5.87
CA ALA A 272 -22.71 -4.09 -6.63
C ALA A 272 -23.01 -5.58 -6.83
N ALA A 273 -21.97 -6.41 -7.02
CA ALA A 273 -22.12 -7.85 -7.14
C ALA A 273 -22.68 -8.51 -5.87
N ALA A 274 -22.40 -7.93 -4.70
CA ALA A 274 -22.78 -8.43 -3.37
C ALA A 274 -22.32 -9.89 -3.11
N THR A 275 -21.20 -10.30 -3.71
CA THR A 275 -20.63 -11.64 -3.50
C THR A 275 -19.84 -11.70 -2.19
N ARG A 276 -19.80 -12.88 -1.58
CA ARG A 276 -19.11 -13.10 -0.29
C ARG A 276 -17.62 -13.41 -0.44
N SER A 277 -17.15 -13.58 -1.67
CA SER A 277 -15.75 -13.91 -1.94
C SER A 277 -14.81 -12.84 -1.37
N ARG A 278 -13.63 -13.28 -0.91
CA ARG A 278 -12.60 -12.41 -0.33
C ARG A 278 -11.74 -11.70 -1.38
N THR A 279 -11.84 -12.12 -2.64
CA THR A 279 -11.18 -11.48 -3.78
C THR A 279 -12.05 -10.37 -4.35
N VAL A 280 -11.41 -9.25 -4.72
CA VAL A 280 -12.12 -8.09 -5.31
C VAL A 280 -12.72 -8.47 -6.66
N LEU A 281 -11.97 -9.20 -7.48
CA LEU A 281 -12.43 -9.73 -8.75
C LEU A 281 -12.19 -11.25 -8.80
N ASP A 282 -13.23 -11.98 -9.18
CA ASP A 282 -13.24 -13.41 -9.47
C ASP A 282 -14.43 -13.71 -10.40
N ALA A 283 -14.50 -14.95 -10.89
CA ALA A 283 -15.56 -15.38 -11.79
C ALA A 283 -16.97 -15.18 -11.20
N GLU A 284 -17.18 -15.49 -9.92
CA GLU A 284 -18.47 -15.32 -9.23
C GLU A 284 -18.90 -13.85 -9.23
N THR A 285 -17.97 -12.95 -8.88
CA THR A 285 -18.20 -11.50 -8.81
C THR A 285 -18.53 -10.92 -10.18
N ILE A 286 -17.82 -11.34 -11.22
CA ILE A 286 -18.07 -10.86 -12.60
C ILE A 286 -19.45 -11.30 -13.09
N LEU A 287 -19.78 -12.58 -12.92
CA LEU A 287 -21.08 -13.13 -13.33
C LEU A 287 -22.23 -12.49 -12.55
N ALA A 288 -22.08 -12.31 -11.24
CA ALA A 288 -23.07 -11.66 -10.40
C ALA A 288 -23.26 -10.19 -10.81
N ALA A 289 -22.18 -9.42 -10.95
CA ALA A 289 -22.24 -8.00 -11.34
C ALA A 289 -22.96 -7.81 -12.67
N ALA A 290 -22.73 -8.69 -13.66
CA ALA A 290 -23.37 -8.63 -14.97
C ALA A 290 -24.90 -8.82 -14.95
N THR A 291 -25.49 -9.22 -13.82
CA THR A 291 -26.94 -9.36 -13.63
C THR A 291 -27.54 -8.27 -12.74
N ARG A 292 -26.71 -7.37 -12.21
CA ARG A 292 -27.11 -6.26 -11.33
C ARG A 292 -27.30 -4.98 -12.12
N ASP A 293 -27.77 -3.94 -11.44
CA ASP A 293 -27.84 -2.60 -12.01
C ASP A 293 -26.41 -2.03 -12.18
N LEU A 294 -25.91 -2.10 -13.42
CA LEU A 294 -24.59 -1.58 -13.78
C LEU A 294 -24.52 -0.05 -13.69
N GLY A 295 -25.67 0.65 -13.79
CA GLY A 295 -25.74 2.10 -13.61
C GLY A 295 -25.48 2.55 -12.17
N GLY A 296 -25.53 1.64 -11.20
CA GLY A 296 -25.13 1.90 -9.81
C GLY A 296 -23.62 1.75 -9.55
N ILE A 297 -22.86 1.17 -10.48
CA ILE A 297 -21.40 1.00 -10.36
C ILE A 297 -20.65 2.28 -10.76
N GLY A 298 -21.19 3.02 -11.73
CA GLY A 298 -20.56 4.22 -12.29
C GLY A 298 -21.00 5.55 -11.67
N ARG A 299 -21.73 5.53 -10.54
CA ARG A 299 -22.18 6.73 -9.81
C ARG A 299 -21.36 6.95 -8.54
#